data_AF-A0A2V8JAW1-F1
#
_entry.id   AF-A0A2V8JAW1-F1
#
_cell.length_a   1.000
_cell.length_b   1.000
_cell.length_c   1.000
_cell.angle_alpha   90.00
_cell.angle_beta   90.00
_cell.angle_gamma   90.00
#
_symmetry.space_group_name_H-M   'P 1'
#
loop_
_entity.id
_entity.type
_entity.pdbx_description
1 polymer ?
#
loop_
_entity_poly.entity_id
_entity_poly.type
_entity_poly.pdbx_seq_one_letter_code
_entity_poly.pdbx_strand_id
1 'polypeptide(L)'
;DVRRPNGITLSADDKTLYINDWDGAYLLTYDVQPDGTLKNRKNFGKYTLKEETDHGLVSGADGLCIDSKGHTFATTPAGVQVFSAKGEHLADIGAPYDMPPQNCG
;
A
#
# COMPACT_ATOMS: atom_id res chain seq x y z
N ASP A 1 1.07 -14.58 2.68
CA ASP A 1 1.31 -13.95 3.99
C ASP A 1 1.90 -12.57 3.80
N VAL A 2 1.91 -11.70 4.81
CA VAL A 2 2.54 -10.36 4.78
C VAL A 2 3.92 -10.47 5.45
N ARG A 3 5.00 -10.09 4.76
CA ARG A 3 6.36 -10.32 5.28
C ARG A 3 6.77 -9.31 6.35
N ARG A 4 6.54 -8.02 6.07
CA ARG A 4 6.85 -6.93 6.99
C ARG A 4 5.74 -5.86 6.89
N PRO A 5 4.61 -6.06 7.60
CA PRO A 5 3.47 -5.16 7.53
C PRO A 5 3.84 -3.76 8.02
N ASN A 6 3.28 -2.73 7.38
CA ASN A 6 3.42 -1.35 7.81
C ASN A 6 2.06 -0.62 7.77
N GLY A 7 1.86 0.37 6.90
CA GLY A 7 0.59 1.07 6.75
C GLY A 7 -0.59 0.15 6.44
N ILE A 8 -1.70 0.40 7.12
CA ILE A 8 -2.97 -0.32 6.96
C ILE A 8 -4.13 0.66 6.89
N THR A 9 -5.15 0.33 6.09
CA THR A 9 -6.40 1.09 6.07
C THR A 9 -7.56 0.20 5.60
N LEU A 10 -8.79 0.61 5.90
CA LEU A 10 -10.01 -0.10 5.48
C LEU A 10 -10.67 0.63 4.31
N SER A 11 -11.39 -0.10 3.46
CA SER A 11 -12.37 0.51 2.56
C SER A 11 -13.45 1.23 3.38
N ALA A 12 -14.13 2.21 2.78
CA ALA A 12 -15.17 2.98 3.45
C ALA A 12 -16.37 2.14 3.95
N ASP A 13 -16.54 0.92 3.44
CA ASP A 13 -17.56 -0.04 3.87
C ASP A 13 -17.02 -1.15 4.80
N ASP A 14 -15.76 -1.01 5.25
CA ASP A 14 -15.02 -1.93 6.13
C ASP A 14 -14.84 -3.36 5.60
N LYS A 15 -15.13 -3.61 4.30
CA LYS A 15 -15.06 -4.97 3.72
C LYS A 15 -13.71 -5.34 3.14
N THR A 16 -12.83 -4.37 2.91
CA THR A 16 -11.50 -4.60 2.35
C THR A 16 -10.45 -4.00 3.27
N LEU A 17 -9.50 -4.81 3.72
CA LEU A 17 -8.31 -4.35 4.41
C LEU A 17 -7.18 -4.21 3.39
N TYR A 18 -6.56 -3.04 3.33
CA TYR A 18 -5.37 -2.76 2.55
C TYR A 18 -4.14 -2.77 3.46
N ILE A 19 -3.04 -3.39 3.01
CA ILE A 19 -1.82 -3.54 3.81
C ILE A 19 -0.59 -3.30 2.94
N ASN A 20 0.28 -2.39 3.38
CA ASN A 20 1.64 -2.26 2.87
C ASN A 20 2.50 -3.40 3.42
N ASP A 21 3.18 -4.11 2.53
CA ASP A 21 4.23 -5.08 2.85
C ASP A 21 5.57 -4.43 2.47
N TRP A 22 6.34 -3.97 3.46
CA TRP A 22 7.57 -3.20 3.24
C TRP A 22 8.57 -3.98 2.37
N ASP A 23 8.75 -5.27 2.65
CA ASP A 23 9.60 -6.14 1.85
C ASP A 23 8.95 -6.50 0.50
N GLY A 24 7.61 -6.46 0.42
CA GLY A 24 6.75 -6.81 -0.70
C GLY A 24 6.86 -5.86 -1.90
N ALA A 25 6.46 -6.36 -3.08
CA ALA A 25 6.35 -5.56 -4.30
C ALA A 25 4.93 -5.05 -4.58
N TYR A 26 3.97 -5.37 -3.71
CA TYR A 26 2.55 -5.12 -3.94
C TYR A 26 1.87 -4.52 -2.71
N LEU A 27 0.95 -3.58 -2.95
CA LEU A 27 -0.13 -3.30 -2.02
C LEU A 27 -1.01 -4.54 -1.93
N LEU A 28 -1.27 -5.01 -0.71
CA LEU A 28 -2.04 -6.22 -0.48
C LEU A 28 -3.46 -5.88 -0.06
N THR A 29 -4.40 -6.74 -0.42
CA THR A 29 -5.78 -6.66 0.09
C THR A 29 -6.22 -7.98 0.68
N TYR A 30 -7.13 -7.89 1.66
CA TYR A 30 -7.87 -9.00 2.23
C TYR A 30 -9.36 -8.64 2.30
N ASP A 31 -10.22 -9.63 2.11
CA ASP A 31 -11.65 -9.50 2.36
C ASP A 31 -11.88 -9.65 3.89
N VAL A 32 -12.47 -8.63 4.51
CA VAL A 32 -12.84 -8.65 5.93
C VAL A 32 -14.16 -9.38 6.09
N GLN A 33 -14.18 -10.41 6.93
CA GLN A 33 -15.37 -11.21 7.20
C GLN A 33 -16.20 -10.58 8.34
N PRO A 34 -17.49 -10.93 8.50
CA PRO A 34 -18.34 -10.38 9.56
C PRO A 34 -17.83 -10.62 10.99
N ASP A 35 -17.00 -11.65 11.20
CA ASP A 35 -16.36 -11.98 12.48
C ASP A 35 -14.99 -11.29 12.66
N GLY A 36 -14.60 -10.41 11.74
CA GLY A 36 -13.30 -9.72 11.73
C GLY A 36 -12.14 -10.55 11.18
N THR A 37 -12.37 -11.82 10.80
CA THR A 37 -11.33 -12.63 10.18
C THR A 37 -11.02 -12.15 8.76
N LEU A 38 -9.82 -12.45 8.26
CA LEU A 38 -9.36 -12.03 6.94
C LEU A 38 -9.30 -13.24 5.99
N LYS A 39 -9.82 -13.06 4.77
CA LYS A 39 -9.76 -14.08 3.71
C LYS A 39 -9.29 -13.48 2.39
N ASN A 40 -9.03 -14.36 1.41
CA ASN A 40 -8.83 -13.99 0.01
C ASN A 40 -7.76 -12.92 -0.23
N ARG A 41 -6.55 -13.14 0.31
CA ARG A 41 -5.39 -12.27 0.05
C ARG A 41 -5.19 -12.06 -1.46
N LYS A 42 -5.11 -10.82 -1.92
CA LYS A 42 -4.79 -10.47 -3.32
C LYS A 42 -3.59 -9.53 -3.39
N ASN A 43 -2.82 -9.64 -4.47
CA ASN A 43 -1.91 -8.58 -4.90
C ASN A 43 -2.78 -7.52 -5.59
N PHE A 44 -2.98 -6.37 -4.95
CA PHE A 44 -3.93 -5.36 -5.41
C PHE A 44 -3.30 -4.42 -6.44
N GLY A 45 -2.22 -3.75 -6.06
CA GLY A 45 -1.46 -2.85 -6.93
C GLY A 45 0.03 -3.16 -6.84
N LYS A 46 0.74 -3.10 -7.97
CA LYS A 46 2.20 -3.31 -7.99
C LYS A 46 2.91 -1.97 -7.81
N TYR A 47 3.84 -1.90 -6.88
CA TYR A 47 4.64 -0.70 -6.65
C TYR A 47 5.74 -0.56 -7.71
N THR A 48 6.05 0.69 -8.05
CA THR A 48 7.37 1.07 -8.54
C THR A 48 8.36 0.95 -7.37
N LEU A 49 9.37 0.09 -7.52
CA LEU A 49 10.38 -0.16 -6.50
C LEU A 49 11.63 0.67 -6.79
N LYS A 50 12.19 1.32 -5.75
CA LYS A 50 13.40 2.16 -5.86
C LYS A 50 14.43 1.93 -4.77
N GLU A 51 14.21 0.96 -3.88
CA GLU A 51 15.07 0.69 -2.75
C GLU A 51 15.61 -0.74 -2.81
N GLU A 52 16.94 -0.86 -2.93
CA GLU A 52 17.65 -2.15 -2.88
C GLU A 52 18.23 -2.32 -1.47
N THR A 53 17.98 -3.49 -0.87
CA THR A 53 18.44 -3.84 0.47
C THR A 53 19.12 -5.20 0.47
N ASP A 54 19.55 -5.70 1.62
CA ASP A 54 20.00 -7.09 1.77
C ASP A 54 18.86 -8.12 1.58
N HIS A 55 17.60 -7.67 1.58
CA HIS A 55 16.43 -8.47 1.22
C HIS A 55 16.08 -8.41 -0.28
N GLY A 56 16.87 -7.68 -1.08
CA GLY A 56 16.63 -7.42 -2.50
C GLY A 56 15.90 -6.09 -2.75
N LEU A 57 15.31 -5.96 -3.94
CA LEU A 57 14.49 -4.81 -4.34
C LEU A 57 13.13 -4.84 -3.61
N VAL A 58 12.90 -3.87 -2.73
CA VAL A 58 11.72 -3.80 -1.85
C VAL A 58 10.84 -2.60 -2.17
N SER A 59 9.57 -2.61 -1.70
CA SER A 59 8.71 -1.44 -1.87
C SER A 59 9.09 -0.31 -0.95
N GLY A 60 9.60 -0.61 0.25
CA GLY A 60 9.80 0.40 1.29
C GLY A 60 8.49 1.07 1.72
N ALA A 61 7.32 0.48 1.39
CA ALA A 61 6.03 1.11 1.59
C ALA A 61 5.74 1.25 3.09
N ASP A 62 5.39 2.46 3.49
CA ASP A 62 5.21 2.85 4.89
C ASP A 62 3.74 3.18 5.17
N GLY A 63 3.39 4.46 5.38
CA GLY A 63 2.02 4.93 5.55
C GLY A 63 1.09 4.66 4.36
N LEU A 64 -0.20 4.50 4.69
CA LEU A 64 -1.27 4.19 3.76
C LEU A 64 -2.56 4.90 4.16
N CYS A 65 -3.20 5.55 3.21
CA CYS A 65 -4.51 6.18 3.39
C CYS A 65 -5.38 5.93 2.14
N ILE A 66 -6.69 6.21 2.25
CA ILE A 66 -7.67 6.03 1.18
C ILE A 66 -8.57 7.27 1.07
N ASP A 67 -8.92 7.66 -0.15
CA ASP A 67 -9.89 8.75 -0.36
C ASP A 67 -11.35 8.25 -0.46
N SER A 68 -12.30 9.17 -0.53
CA SER A 68 -13.73 8.87 -0.65
C SER A 68 -14.15 8.21 -1.97
N LYS A 69 -13.25 8.14 -2.96
CA LYS A 69 -13.45 7.45 -4.24
C LYS A 69 -12.83 6.06 -4.24
N GLY A 70 -12.18 5.66 -3.14
CA GLY A 70 -11.51 4.37 -3.00
C GLY A 70 -10.12 4.34 -3.61
N HIS A 71 -9.51 5.49 -3.93
CA HIS A 71 -8.11 5.52 -4.32
C HIS A 71 -7.23 5.33 -3.09
N THR A 72 -6.24 4.46 -3.19
CA THR A 72 -5.26 4.28 -2.12
C THR A 72 -3.99 5.08 -2.42
N PHE A 73 -3.39 5.63 -1.37
CA PHE A 73 -2.18 6.43 -1.44
C PHE A 73 -1.16 5.80 -0.49
N ALA A 74 -0.11 5.22 -1.05
CA ALA A 74 0.95 4.58 -0.28
C ALA A 74 2.22 5.42 -0.36
N THR A 75 2.80 5.73 0.79
CA THR A 75 4.09 6.42 0.84
C THR A 75 5.22 5.42 0.64
N THR A 76 6.10 5.67 -0.33
CA THR A 76 7.23 4.78 -0.64
C THR A 76 8.48 5.60 -1.00
N PRO A 77 9.66 4.97 -1.16
CA PRO A 77 10.86 5.59 -1.72
C PRO A 77 10.69 6.20 -3.11
N ALA A 78 9.63 5.83 -3.85
CA ALA A 78 9.31 6.43 -5.14
C ALA A 78 8.49 7.73 -5.05
N GLY A 79 8.04 8.10 -3.85
CA GLY A 79 7.04 9.15 -3.61
C GLY A 79 5.74 8.56 -3.07
N VAL A 80 4.63 9.27 -3.21
CA VAL A 80 3.30 8.72 -2.92
C VAL A 80 2.76 8.05 -4.18
N GLN A 81 2.61 6.72 -4.16
CA GLN A 81 2.04 5.97 -5.26
C GLN A 81 0.54 5.85 -5.08
N VAL A 82 -0.22 6.27 -6.09
CA VAL A 82 -1.68 6.33 -6.07
C VAL A 82 -2.25 5.17 -6.89
N PHE A 83 -3.16 4.39 -6.30
CA PHE A 83 -3.87 3.33 -7.01
C PHE A 83 -5.36 3.60 -7.10
N SER A 84 -5.98 3.15 -8.19
CA SER A 84 -7.42 3.18 -8.36
C SER A 84 -8.11 2.22 -7.37
N ALA A 85 -9.42 2.33 -7.21
CA ALA A 85 -10.22 1.38 -6.43
C ALA A 85 -10.14 -0.08 -6.96
N LYS A 86 -9.56 -0.28 -8.15
CA LYS A 86 -9.31 -1.59 -8.76
C LYS A 86 -7.84 -2.03 -8.72
N GLY A 87 -6.95 -1.23 -8.12
CA GLY A 87 -5.54 -1.55 -7.98
C GLY A 87 -4.67 -1.14 -9.17
N GLU A 88 -5.21 -0.34 -10.09
CA GLU A 88 -4.43 0.21 -11.20
C GLU A 88 -3.56 1.36 -10.70
N HIS A 89 -2.27 1.37 -11.04
CA HIS A 89 -1.38 2.48 -10.71
C HIS A 89 -1.77 3.71 -11.53
N LEU A 90 -2.09 4.81 -10.86
CA LEU A 90 -2.60 6.04 -11.49
C LEU A 90 -1.52 7.11 -11.61
N ALA A 91 -0.72 7.30 -10.56
CA ALA A 91 0.28 8.36 -10.49
C ALA A 91 1.32 8.12 -9.40
N ASP A 92 2.45 8.80 -9.54
CA ASP A 92 3.43 9.01 -8.48
C ASP A 92 3.47 10.50 -8.15
N ILE A 93 3.26 10.85 -6.88
CA ILE A 93 3.42 12.21 -6.38
C ILE A 93 4.79 12.30 -5.72
N GLY A 94 5.69 13.06 -6.34
CA GLY A 94 7.06 13.24 -5.84
C GLY A 94 7.10 13.92 -4.46
N ALA A 95 8.08 13.53 -3.65
CA ALA A 95 8.39 14.25 -2.42
C ALA A 95 9.18 15.54 -2.74
N PRO A 96 8.98 16.63 -1.97
CA PRO A 96 9.71 17.88 -2.18
C PRO A 96 11.19 17.83 -1.74
N TYR A 97 11.63 16.75 -1.08
CA TYR A 97 12.99 16.57 -0.56
C TYR A 97 13.49 15.14 -0.84
N ASP A 98 14.79 14.93 -0.69
CA ASP A 98 15.46 13.63 -0.92
C ASP A 98 15.10 12.53 0.12
N MET A 99 14.23 12.83 1.08
CA MET A 99 13.72 11.84 2.02
C MET A 99 12.34 11.33 1.60
N PRO A 100 12.10 10.01 1.68
CA PRO A 100 10.82 9.44 1.34
C PRO A 100 9.74 9.85 2.36
N PRO A 101 8.49 10.08 1.91
CA PRO A 101 7.38 10.27 2.82
C PRO A 101 7.12 8.97 3.59
N GLN A 102 6.66 9.10 4.83
CA GLN A 102 6.43 7.94 5.72
C GLN A 102 4.99 7.83 6.21
N ASN A 103 4.25 8.94 6.26
CA ASN A 103 2.90 9.00 6.83
C ASN A 103 1.91 9.58 5.84
N CYS A 104 0.65 9.15 5.93
CA CYS A 104 -0.50 9.77 5.28
C CYS A 104 -1.66 9.86 6.28
N GLY A 105 -2.50 10.89 6.17
CA GLY A 105 -3.69 11.13 6.99
C GLY A 105 -4.82 11.74 6.20
#